data_AF-A0A359HL97-F1
#
_entry.id   AF-A0A359HL97-F1
#
_cell.length_a   1.000
_cell.length_b   1.000
_cell.length_c   1.000
_cell.angle_alpha   90.00
_cell.angle_beta   90.00
_cell.angle_gamma   90.00
#
_symmetry.space_group_name_H-M   'P 1'
#
loop_
_entity.id
_entity.type
_entity.pdbx_description
1 polymer ?
#
loop_
_entity_poly.entity_id
_entity_poly.type
_entity_poly.pdbx_seq_one_letter_code
_entity_poly.pdbx_strand_id
1 'polypeptide(L)'
;MSNNILEDNVEPDPTAQNLGTRRIRKLPQAKFPNADEIIFDGLLSAPRSPEAVDILLVNPPTPDGNLWIRTQHRVGRRTRENMVWPQVSLAQMAALLHPTYTVKIIDANAERMRWPEFAKLIEKYQPHYYFTQLTAPTLENDMYGVFLAKARGAKTIAFGTHITPIPTETLRPFPALDFGLIGEPDLTIRDLLDNLENRVNERPENIAKIFENHDPTYQPGRAPDGTLDMRKIKGLVWREKGEIIINMPRPFVSDLNDLPIPLHELLPLDKYRMPMMKGPFTFIVPSRGCTAGCTYCIKHVSYQYSVRLRSPELIMKELWKLKELGLNYVHMYADLFTVSRDQVMELCQRMIDEKINMHWMSNSR
;
A
#
# COMPACT_ATOMS: atom_id res chain seq x y z
N MET A 1 -49.16 95.06 -49.96
CA MET A 1 -47.94 94.84 -50.76
C MET A 1 -47.24 93.63 -50.17
N SER A 2 -46.88 92.66 -51.03
CA SER A 2 -45.72 91.72 -50.94
C SER A 2 -45.52 90.90 -49.65
N ASN A 3 -45.18 89.61 -49.64
CA ASN A 3 -44.75 88.65 -50.66
C ASN A 3 -44.73 87.23 -50.06
N ASN A 4 -44.96 86.24 -50.94
CA ASN A 4 -44.42 84.88 -51.06
C ASN A 4 -43.61 84.16 -49.93
N ILE A 5 -44.10 82.94 -49.63
CA ILE A 5 -43.50 81.57 -49.70
C ILE A 5 -42.00 81.35 -49.40
N LEU A 6 -41.71 80.37 -48.51
CA LEU A 6 -40.86 79.15 -48.66
C LEU A 6 -40.32 78.73 -47.27
N GLU A 7 -40.91 77.72 -46.63
CA GLU A 7 -40.42 76.33 -46.61
C GLU A 7 -38.89 76.22 -46.52
N ASP A 8 -38.40 75.89 -45.32
CA ASP A 8 -37.23 75.03 -45.18
C ASP A 8 -37.62 73.80 -44.36
N ASN A 9 -37.72 72.69 -45.09
CA ASN A 9 -37.80 71.33 -44.61
C ASN A 9 -36.58 71.01 -43.76
N VAL A 10 -36.75 70.92 -42.44
CA VAL A 10 -35.78 70.23 -41.60
C VAL A 10 -36.07 68.74 -41.73
N GLU A 11 -35.30 68.05 -42.57
CA GLU A 11 -35.28 66.59 -42.59
C GLU A 11 -35.03 66.05 -41.16
N PRO A 12 -35.84 65.11 -40.66
CA PRO A 12 -35.53 64.44 -39.41
C PRO A 12 -34.28 63.59 -39.62
N ASP A 13 -33.25 63.88 -38.84
CA ASP A 13 -32.00 63.11 -38.79
C ASP A 13 -32.29 61.58 -38.72
N PRO A 14 -31.92 60.79 -39.76
CA PRO A 14 -32.19 59.36 -39.79
C PRO A 14 -31.34 58.57 -38.78
N THR A 15 -30.42 59.23 -38.06
CA THR A 15 -29.62 58.61 -36.99
C THR A 15 -30.24 58.72 -35.59
N ALA A 16 -31.39 59.37 -35.44
CA ALA A 16 -32.13 59.44 -34.18
C ALA A 16 -32.86 58.13 -33.79
N GLN A 17 -32.40 56.97 -34.26
CA GLN A 17 -32.87 55.65 -33.83
C GLN A 17 -31.76 54.83 -33.17
N ASN A 18 -31.36 55.22 -31.95
CA ASN A 18 -31.15 54.21 -30.90
C ASN A 18 -31.12 54.84 -29.49
N LEU A 19 -32.29 55.14 -28.92
CA LEU A 19 -32.39 55.62 -27.54
C LEU A 19 -32.47 54.49 -26.50
N GLY A 20 -31.92 53.29 -26.76
CA GLY A 20 -31.78 52.25 -25.73
C GLY A 20 -33.07 51.86 -24.97
N THR A 21 -34.24 52.20 -25.51
CA THR A 21 -35.55 52.11 -24.81
C THR A 21 -36.17 50.72 -24.86
N ARG A 22 -35.53 49.75 -25.53
CA ARG A 22 -35.98 48.36 -25.44
C ARG A 22 -35.39 47.72 -24.20
N ARG A 23 -36.28 47.37 -23.26
CA ARG A 23 -35.99 46.50 -22.11
C ARG A 23 -35.13 45.33 -22.64
N ILE A 24 -33.87 45.23 -22.22
CA ILE A 24 -33.03 44.08 -22.57
C ILE A 24 -33.81 42.85 -22.10
N ARG A 25 -34.27 42.03 -23.05
CA ARG A 25 -35.02 40.82 -22.74
C ARG A 25 -34.11 40.00 -21.83
N LYS A 26 -34.48 39.83 -20.55
CA LYS A 26 -33.73 38.94 -19.65
C LYS A 26 -33.69 37.58 -20.33
N LEU A 27 -32.52 37.24 -20.86
CA LEU A 27 -32.30 35.92 -21.44
C LEU A 27 -32.51 34.93 -20.30
N PRO A 28 -33.36 33.91 -20.47
CA PRO A 28 -33.47 32.86 -19.46
C PRO A 28 -32.06 32.29 -19.26
N GLN A 29 -31.65 32.17 -18.01
CA GLN A 29 -30.38 31.52 -17.69
C GLN A 29 -30.44 30.11 -18.26
N ALA A 30 -29.41 29.75 -19.04
CA ALA A 30 -29.33 28.40 -19.60
C ALA A 30 -29.26 27.41 -18.43
N LYS A 31 -30.26 26.52 -18.36
CA LYS A 31 -30.27 25.39 -17.43
C LYS A 31 -29.59 24.22 -18.12
N PHE A 32 -28.30 24.08 -17.88
CA PHE A 32 -27.59 22.85 -18.22
C PHE A 32 -27.74 21.86 -17.04
N PRO A 33 -27.93 20.56 -17.31
CA PRO A 33 -27.79 19.56 -16.26
C PRO A 33 -26.36 19.62 -15.70
N ASN A 34 -26.20 19.31 -14.41
CA ASN A 34 -24.87 19.23 -13.81
C ASN A 34 -24.14 18.00 -14.38
N ALA A 35 -23.24 18.22 -15.33
CA ALA A 35 -22.48 17.16 -15.96
C ALA A 35 -21.62 16.39 -14.94
N ASP A 36 -21.19 17.05 -13.86
CA ASP A 36 -20.37 16.43 -12.82
C ASP A 36 -21.17 15.35 -12.08
N GLU A 37 -22.43 15.60 -11.73
CA GLU A 37 -23.30 14.62 -11.08
C GLU A 37 -23.56 13.41 -12.00
N ILE A 38 -23.84 13.65 -13.27
CA ILE A 38 -24.09 12.59 -14.26
C ILE A 38 -22.84 11.72 -14.45
N ILE A 39 -21.67 12.34 -14.58
CA ILE A 39 -20.40 11.62 -14.73
C ILE A 39 -20.09 10.85 -13.44
N PHE A 40 -20.28 11.46 -12.27
CA PHE A 40 -20.03 10.82 -10.99
C PHE A 40 -20.92 9.59 -10.75
N ASP A 41 -22.22 9.71 -11.01
CA ASP A 41 -23.17 8.59 -10.92
C ASP A 41 -22.83 7.49 -11.94
N GLY A 42 -22.45 7.87 -13.16
CA GLY A 42 -21.99 6.94 -14.19
C GLY A 42 -20.72 6.19 -13.78
N LEU A 43 -19.77 6.86 -13.13
CA LEU A 43 -18.54 6.24 -12.63
C LEU A 43 -18.80 5.30 -11.45
N LEU A 44 -19.72 5.64 -10.55
CA LEU A 44 -20.09 4.79 -9.41
C LEU A 44 -20.89 3.55 -9.82
N SER A 45 -21.70 3.67 -10.86
CA SER A 45 -22.57 2.59 -11.35
C SER A 45 -21.92 1.69 -12.40
N ALA A 46 -20.79 2.10 -12.97
CA ALA A 46 -20.07 1.30 -13.95
C ALA A 46 -19.56 -0.02 -13.35
N PRO A 47 -19.81 -1.18 -13.98
CA PRO A 47 -19.27 -2.45 -13.52
C PRO A 47 -17.74 -2.44 -13.61
N ARG A 48 -17.09 -2.97 -12.57
CA ARG A 48 -15.63 -3.14 -12.56
C ARG A 48 -15.20 -4.21 -13.56
N SER A 49 -13.95 -4.10 -14.00
CA SER A 49 -13.26 -5.08 -14.84
C SER A 49 -13.39 -6.50 -14.24
N PRO A 50 -13.52 -7.56 -15.05
CA PRO A 50 -13.49 -8.94 -14.56
C PRO A 50 -12.21 -9.30 -13.79
N GLU A 51 -11.12 -8.57 -14.04
CA GLU A 51 -9.83 -8.74 -13.37
C GLU A 51 -9.68 -7.83 -12.15
N ALA A 52 -10.72 -7.08 -11.78
CA ALA A 52 -10.64 -6.13 -10.70
C ALA A 52 -10.42 -6.80 -9.34
N VAL A 53 -9.63 -6.18 -8.47
CA VAL A 53 -9.28 -6.71 -7.14
C VAL A 53 -9.58 -5.72 -6.04
N ASP A 54 -9.89 -6.19 -4.84
CA ASP A 54 -10.14 -5.29 -3.71
C ASP A 54 -8.86 -4.53 -3.35
N ILE A 55 -7.71 -5.22 -3.34
CA ILE A 55 -6.45 -4.67 -2.87
C ILE A 55 -5.32 -4.95 -3.87
N LEU A 56 -4.62 -3.88 -4.26
CA LEU A 56 -3.39 -3.95 -5.04
C LEU A 56 -2.19 -3.67 -4.14
N LEU A 57 -1.38 -4.70 -3.89
CA LEU A 57 -0.15 -4.66 -3.10
C LEU A 57 1.03 -4.39 -4.02
N VAL A 58 1.78 -3.31 -3.79
CA VAL A 58 2.69 -2.77 -4.80
C VAL A 58 4.10 -2.51 -4.27
N ASN A 59 5.09 -3.01 -5.03
CA ASN A 59 6.43 -2.44 -5.09
C ASN A 59 6.54 -1.64 -6.41
N PRO A 60 6.48 -0.30 -6.37
CA PRO A 60 6.21 0.52 -7.55
C PRO A 60 7.43 0.59 -8.50
N PRO A 61 7.23 1.09 -9.75
CA PRO A 61 8.33 1.40 -10.67
C PRO A 61 9.40 2.25 -9.98
N THR A 62 10.67 2.08 -10.35
CA THR A 62 11.77 2.79 -9.70
C THR A 62 12.02 4.18 -10.32
N PRO A 63 12.62 5.12 -9.58
CA PRO A 63 12.78 6.51 -10.05
C PRO A 63 13.56 6.64 -11.36
N ASP A 64 14.55 5.76 -11.54
CA ASP A 64 15.53 5.81 -12.62
C ASP A 64 15.52 4.55 -13.50
N GLY A 65 14.57 3.64 -13.30
CA GLY A 65 14.52 2.33 -13.97
C GLY A 65 15.64 1.37 -13.55
N ASN A 66 16.50 1.75 -12.60
CA ASN A 66 17.48 0.84 -12.03
C ASN A 66 16.84 -0.02 -10.94
N LEU A 67 17.56 -1.04 -10.49
CA LEU A 67 17.10 -1.91 -9.43
C LEU A 67 17.35 -1.28 -8.06
N TRP A 68 16.34 -1.37 -7.20
CA TRP A 68 16.42 -0.90 -5.82
C TRP A 68 16.13 -2.04 -4.86
N ILE A 69 16.93 -2.15 -3.80
CA ILE A 69 16.71 -3.09 -2.70
C ILE A 69 15.73 -2.43 -1.74
N ARG A 70 14.53 -2.99 -1.63
CA ARG A 70 13.43 -2.48 -0.80
C ARG A 70 12.64 -3.66 -0.21
N THR A 71 12.31 -3.55 1.08
CA THR A 71 11.59 -4.56 1.88
C THR A 71 11.15 -3.88 3.17
N GLN A 72 10.04 -4.35 3.78
CA GLN A 72 9.49 -3.88 5.06
C GLN A 72 10.56 -3.56 6.13
N HIS A 73 11.65 -4.31 6.10
CA HIS A 73 12.67 -4.33 7.13
C HIS A 73 13.96 -3.56 6.74
N ARG A 74 14.00 -2.81 5.64
CA ARG A 74 15.17 -2.00 5.24
C ARG A 74 14.76 -0.58 4.86
N VAL A 75 15.74 0.33 4.97
CA VAL A 75 15.59 1.75 4.61
C VAL A 75 15.64 2.02 3.10
N GLY A 76 15.89 0.99 2.29
CA GLY A 76 16.03 1.13 0.85
C GLY A 76 17.45 1.51 0.42
N ARG A 77 17.93 0.97 -0.71
CA ARG A 77 19.12 1.49 -1.42
C ARG A 77 19.11 1.04 -2.88
N ARG A 78 19.78 1.77 -3.76
CA ARG A 78 20.07 1.27 -5.11
C ARG A 78 21.03 0.06 -5.01
N THR A 79 20.77 -1.01 -5.75
CA THR A 79 21.71 -2.15 -5.79
C THR A 79 22.92 -1.79 -6.66
N ARG A 80 24.11 -2.22 -6.22
CA ARG A 80 25.34 -2.14 -7.04
C ARG A 80 25.59 -3.45 -7.79
N GLU A 81 24.98 -4.52 -7.30
CA GLU A 81 25.23 -5.91 -7.65
C GLU A 81 24.10 -6.48 -8.53
N ASN A 82 23.19 -5.64 -9.04
CA ASN A 82 22.02 -6.03 -9.83
C ASN A 82 21.11 -7.07 -9.15
N MET A 83 21.08 -7.05 -7.82
CA MET A 83 20.20 -7.87 -7.00
C MET A 83 18.74 -7.43 -7.16
N VAL A 84 17.84 -8.40 -7.25
CA VAL A 84 16.40 -8.17 -7.26
C VAL A 84 15.82 -8.86 -6.04
N TRP A 85 15.33 -8.08 -5.07
CA TRP A 85 14.89 -8.61 -3.79
C TRP A 85 13.40 -8.98 -3.79
N PRO A 86 13.06 -10.20 -3.36
CA PRO A 86 11.68 -10.66 -3.19
C PRO A 86 10.84 -9.79 -2.25
N GLN A 87 9.56 -9.59 -2.59
CA GLN A 87 8.61 -8.83 -1.77
C GLN A 87 7.78 -9.73 -0.84
N VAL A 88 8.45 -10.54 -0.02
CA VAL A 88 7.79 -11.51 0.89
C VAL A 88 6.90 -10.83 1.93
N SER A 89 7.17 -9.59 2.32
CA SER A 89 6.26 -8.82 3.17
C SER A 89 4.91 -8.55 2.48
N LEU A 90 4.90 -8.27 1.17
CA LEU A 90 3.64 -8.14 0.41
C LEU A 90 2.90 -9.48 0.34
N ALA A 91 3.62 -10.59 0.13
CA ALA A 91 3.04 -11.93 0.17
C ALA A 91 2.49 -12.31 1.55
N GLN A 92 3.13 -11.87 2.64
CA GLN A 92 2.65 -12.06 4.01
C GLN A 92 1.33 -11.32 4.25
N MET A 93 1.23 -10.07 3.79
CA MET A 93 -0.02 -9.30 3.89
C MET A 93 -1.11 -9.89 2.99
N ALA A 94 -0.77 -10.36 1.79
CA ALA A 94 -1.71 -11.08 0.94
C ALA A 94 -2.29 -12.31 1.65
N ALA A 95 -1.46 -13.08 2.36
CA ALA A 95 -1.88 -14.25 3.14
C ALA A 95 -2.82 -13.90 4.30
N LEU A 96 -2.68 -12.71 4.90
CA LEU A 96 -3.58 -12.22 5.96
C LEU A 96 -4.92 -11.71 5.42
N LEU A 97 -4.97 -11.29 4.16
CA LEU A 97 -6.14 -10.66 3.55
C LEU A 97 -7.01 -11.66 2.77
N HIS A 98 -6.37 -12.62 2.09
CA HIS A 98 -7.04 -13.66 1.33
C HIS A 98 -7.62 -14.75 2.28
N PRO A 99 -8.81 -15.33 1.99
CA PRO A 99 -9.69 -15.08 0.85
C PRO A 99 -10.76 -14.00 1.09
N THR A 100 -10.79 -13.35 2.27
CA THR A 100 -11.79 -12.31 2.58
C THR A 100 -11.75 -11.17 1.55
N TYR A 101 -10.56 -10.81 1.08
CA TYR A 101 -10.34 -9.84 0.02
C TYR A 101 -9.66 -10.49 -1.18
N THR A 102 -10.07 -10.07 -2.37
CA THR A 102 -9.33 -10.36 -3.60
C THR A 102 -8.08 -9.47 -3.66
N VAL A 103 -6.92 -10.09 -3.90
CA VAL A 103 -5.63 -9.41 -3.83
C VAL A 103 -4.80 -9.66 -5.08
N LYS A 104 -4.01 -8.66 -5.47
CA LYS A 104 -2.97 -8.80 -6.49
C LYS A 104 -1.68 -8.16 -6.00
N ILE A 105 -0.54 -8.81 -6.24
CA ILE A 105 0.78 -8.23 -6.02
C ILE A 105 1.36 -7.78 -7.36
N ILE A 106 1.92 -6.57 -7.40
CA ILE A 106 2.76 -6.08 -8.49
C ILE A 106 4.14 -5.74 -7.93
N ASP A 107 5.17 -6.38 -8.48
CA ASP A 107 6.56 -5.98 -8.25
C ASP A 107 7.14 -5.37 -9.52
N ALA A 108 6.83 -4.10 -9.73
CA ALA A 108 7.25 -3.34 -10.90
C ALA A 108 8.78 -3.14 -10.94
N ASN A 109 9.46 -3.17 -9.79
CA ASN A 109 10.92 -3.10 -9.72
C ASN A 109 11.55 -4.40 -10.24
N ALA A 110 11.06 -5.56 -9.80
CA ALA A 110 11.54 -6.85 -10.31
C ALA A 110 11.26 -7.05 -11.80
N GLU A 111 10.11 -6.57 -12.28
CA GLU A 111 9.71 -6.64 -13.68
C GLU A 111 10.31 -5.52 -14.57
N ARG A 112 11.08 -4.58 -13.99
CA ARG A 112 11.65 -3.40 -14.68
C ARG A 112 10.61 -2.54 -15.40
N MET A 113 9.41 -2.51 -14.85
CA MET A 113 8.25 -1.84 -15.40
C MET A 113 8.40 -0.32 -15.34
N ARG A 114 7.90 0.37 -16.37
CA ARG A 114 7.86 1.84 -16.45
C ARG A 114 6.49 2.36 -16.02
N TRP A 115 6.43 3.62 -15.63
CA TRP A 115 5.19 4.27 -15.18
C TRP A 115 3.99 4.16 -16.13
N PRO A 116 4.13 4.31 -17.47
CA PRO A 116 3.00 4.13 -18.38
C PRO A 116 2.43 2.70 -18.38
N GLU A 117 3.28 1.69 -18.21
CA GLU A 117 2.86 0.28 -18.13
C GLU A 117 2.16 0.03 -16.80
N PHE A 118 2.72 0.56 -15.72
CA PHE A 118 2.13 0.47 -14.38
C PHE A 118 0.76 1.15 -14.29
N ALA A 119 0.58 2.32 -14.90
CA ALA A 119 -0.70 3.01 -14.94
C ALA A 119 -1.79 2.17 -15.62
N LYS A 120 -1.45 1.47 -16.71
CA LYS A 120 -2.38 0.52 -17.37
C LYS A 120 -2.77 -0.63 -16.46
N LEU A 121 -1.87 -1.11 -15.60
CA LEU A 121 -2.21 -2.16 -14.62
C LEU A 121 -3.17 -1.65 -13.54
N ILE A 122 -3.03 -0.41 -13.08
CA ILE A 122 -4.02 0.19 -12.16
C ILE A 122 -5.38 0.29 -12.84
N GLU A 123 -5.44 0.70 -14.12
CA GLU A 123 -6.69 0.76 -14.90
C GLU A 123 -7.30 -0.62 -15.15
N LYS A 124 -6.46 -1.63 -15.32
CA LYS A 124 -6.87 -3.01 -15.53
C LYS A 124 -7.47 -3.64 -14.27
N TYR A 125 -6.80 -3.46 -13.12
CA TYR A 125 -7.15 -4.07 -11.85
C TYR A 125 -8.09 -3.22 -10.98
N GLN A 126 -8.26 -1.93 -11.32
CA GLN A 126 -9.20 -0.98 -10.71
C GLN A 126 -9.35 -1.11 -9.18
N PRO A 127 -8.27 -1.08 -8.39
CA PRO A 127 -8.33 -1.49 -6.99
C PRO A 127 -9.15 -0.53 -6.12
N HIS A 128 -9.88 -1.06 -5.13
CA HIS A 128 -10.48 -0.23 -4.08
C HIS A 128 -9.40 0.33 -3.15
N TYR A 129 -8.38 -0.48 -2.88
CA TYR A 129 -7.26 -0.15 -2.01
C TYR A 129 -5.93 -0.31 -2.73
N TYR A 130 -5.13 0.74 -2.73
CA TYR A 130 -3.75 0.72 -3.19
C TYR A 130 -2.81 0.71 -1.99
N PHE A 131 -1.93 -0.28 -1.91
CA PHE A 131 -1.08 -0.49 -0.75
C PHE A 131 0.39 -0.58 -1.18
N THR A 132 1.22 0.36 -0.73
CA THR A 132 2.64 0.44 -1.12
C THR A 132 3.57 0.52 0.07
N GLN A 133 4.78 0.00 -0.11
CA GLN A 133 5.87 0.27 0.83
C GLN A 133 6.52 1.63 0.55
N LEU A 134 6.86 2.36 1.61
CA LEU A 134 7.69 3.57 1.59
C LEU A 134 9.08 3.32 2.16
N THR A 135 10.08 3.79 1.42
CA THR A 135 11.46 3.87 1.87
C THR A 135 12.01 5.26 1.56
N ALA A 136 12.87 5.79 2.43
CA ALA A 136 13.32 7.18 2.32
C ALA A 136 13.93 7.53 0.94
N PRO A 137 14.78 6.69 0.32
CA PRO A 137 15.40 7.02 -0.98
C PRO A 137 14.44 7.02 -2.18
N THR A 138 13.23 6.49 -2.02
CA THR A 138 12.23 6.38 -3.10
C THR A 138 10.93 7.08 -2.76
N LEU A 139 10.88 7.88 -1.69
CA LEU A 139 9.65 8.45 -1.14
C LEU A 139 8.79 9.14 -2.21
N GLU A 140 9.35 10.12 -2.92
CA GLU A 140 8.61 10.88 -3.94
C GLU A 140 8.10 9.98 -5.06
N ASN A 141 8.91 9.00 -5.45
CA ASN A 141 8.56 8.03 -6.47
C ASN A 141 7.44 7.08 -6.01
N ASP A 142 7.46 6.66 -4.75
CA ASP A 142 6.38 5.85 -4.15
C ASP A 142 5.08 6.66 -4.09
N MET A 143 5.19 7.96 -3.76
CA MET A 143 4.06 8.90 -3.73
C MET A 143 3.48 9.17 -5.13
N TYR A 144 4.27 9.04 -6.18
CA TYR A 144 3.73 9.11 -7.53
C TYR A 144 2.79 7.93 -7.84
N GLY A 145 3.13 6.72 -7.39
CA GLY A 145 2.22 5.57 -7.47
C GLY A 145 0.94 5.77 -6.66
N VAL A 146 1.06 6.32 -5.46
CA VAL A 146 -0.08 6.74 -4.61
C VAL A 146 -0.97 7.73 -5.35
N PHE A 147 -0.39 8.77 -5.95
CA PHE A 147 -1.13 9.76 -6.74
C PHE A 147 -1.89 9.12 -7.90
N LEU A 148 -1.24 8.24 -8.68
CA LEU A 148 -1.87 7.58 -9.82
C LEU A 148 -3.05 6.70 -9.40
N ALA A 149 -2.94 5.99 -8.27
CA ALA A 149 -4.02 5.18 -7.74
C ALA A 149 -5.16 6.03 -7.18
N LYS A 150 -4.85 7.09 -6.42
CA LYS A 150 -5.84 8.02 -5.88
C LYS A 150 -6.65 8.70 -6.97
N ALA A 151 -5.98 9.14 -8.05
CA ALA A 151 -6.61 9.74 -9.21
C ALA A 151 -7.58 8.80 -9.94
N ARG A 152 -7.51 7.48 -9.66
CA ARG A 152 -8.41 6.44 -10.20
C ARG A 152 -9.41 5.92 -9.16
N GLY A 153 -9.57 6.63 -8.04
CA GLY A 153 -10.57 6.34 -7.02
C GLY A 153 -10.15 5.36 -5.93
N ALA A 154 -8.91 4.84 -5.97
CA ALA A 154 -8.43 3.96 -4.89
C ALA A 154 -8.19 4.75 -3.59
N LYS A 155 -8.52 4.15 -2.45
CA LYS A 155 -8.00 4.58 -1.15
C LYS A 155 -6.55 4.13 -1.03
N THR A 156 -5.66 5.03 -0.65
CA THR A 156 -4.22 4.77 -0.67
C THR A 156 -3.67 4.55 0.74
N ILE A 157 -2.87 3.50 0.87
CA ILE A 157 -2.33 3.05 2.13
C ILE A 157 -0.83 2.83 1.95
N ALA A 158 -0.04 3.29 2.93
CA ALA A 158 1.40 3.15 2.92
C ALA A 158 1.92 2.57 4.23
N PHE A 159 3.04 1.85 4.17
CA PHE A 159 3.75 1.36 5.35
C PHE A 159 5.27 1.39 5.12
N GLY A 160 6.05 1.18 6.18
CA GLY A 160 7.48 0.90 6.04
C GLY A 160 8.37 1.75 6.95
N THR A 161 9.67 1.63 6.71
CA THR A 161 10.73 2.19 7.55
C THR A 161 10.78 3.73 7.54
N HIS A 162 10.23 4.37 6.51
CA HIS A 162 10.17 5.83 6.42
C HIS A 162 9.02 6.42 7.25
N ILE A 163 7.79 5.93 7.05
CA ILE A 163 6.60 6.51 7.68
C ILE A 163 6.51 6.22 9.18
N THR A 164 7.13 5.13 9.65
CA THR A 164 7.11 4.72 11.06
C THR A 164 7.72 5.79 11.99
N PRO A 165 8.94 6.30 11.76
CA PRO A 165 9.53 7.33 12.63
C PRO A 165 9.00 8.76 12.41
N ILE A 166 8.51 9.10 11.21
CA ILE A 166 8.14 10.48 10.84
C ILE A 166 6.75 10.56 10.17
N PRO A 167 5.69 10.01 10.79
CA PRO A 167 4.38 9.87 10.14
C PRO A 167 3.73 11.20 9.75
N THR A 168 3.77 12.21 10.63
CA THR A 168 3.16 13.53 10.35
C THR A 168 3.84 14.22 9.18
N GLU A 169 5.17 14.27 9.19
CA GLU A 169 5.97 14.91 8.14
C GLU A 169 5.92 14.13 6.82
N THR A 170 5.71 12.81 6.89
CA THR A 170 5.44 11.99 5.70
C THR A 170 4.09 12.34 5.10
N LEU A 171 3.02 12.40 5.89
CA LEU A 171 1.69 12.65 5.34
C LEU A 171 1.58 14.08 4.83
N ARG A 172 2.01 15.10 5.58
CA ARG A 172 1.76 16.53 5.29
C ARG A 172 1.91 16.93 3.81
N PRO A 173 3.03 16.65 3.11
CA PRO A 173 3.20 17.04 1.70
C PRO A 173 2.40 16.20 0.70
N PHE A 174 1.87 15.03 1.09
CA PHE A 174 1.20 14.08 0.20
C PHE A 174 -0.27 13.90 0.58
N PRO A 175 -1.17 14.79 0.14
CA PRO A 175 -2.62 14.66 0.37
C PRO A 175 -3.24 13.45 -0.34
N ALA A 176 -2.57 12.93 -1.37
CA ALA A 176 -3.01 11.73 -2.07
C ALA A 176 -2.85 10.45 -1.24
N LEU A 177 -2.07 10.48 -0.14
CA LEU A 177 -1.92 9.36 0.80
C LEU A 177 -3.00 9.43 1.88
N ASP A 178 -3.97 8.50 1.87
CA ASP A 178 -5.08 8.50 2.81
C ASP A 178 -4.67 7.96 4.19
N PHE A 179 -3.90 6.86 4.20
CA PHE A 179 -3.56 6.13 5.42
C PHE A 179 -2.08 5.74 5.45
N GLY A 180 -1.45 5.88 6.61
CA GLY A 180 -0.13 5.33 6.91
C GLY A 180 -0.21 4.30 8.03
N LEU A 181 0.55 3.22 7.91
CA LEU A 181 0.69 2.19 8.92
C LEU A 181 2.05 2.30 9.61
N ILE A 182 2.02 2.54 10.91
CA ILE A 182 3.18 2.74 11.78
C ILE A 182 3.55 1.42 12.46
N GLY A 183 4.83 1.04 12.37
CA GLY A 183 5.34 -0.19 12.99
C GLY A 183 5.11 -1.42 12.11
N GLU A 184 4.58 -2.50 12.69
CA GLU A 184 4.23 -3.70 11.93
C GLU A 184 2.88 -3.52 11.22
N PRO A 185 2.83 -3.58 9.89
CA PRO A 185 1.61 -3.33 9.11
C PRO A 185 0.63 -4.50 9.17
N ASP A 186 1.09 -5.71 9.51
CA ASP A 186 0.39 -6.99 9.32
C ASP A 186 -1.04 -6.97 9.89
N LEU A 187 -1.19 -6.60 11.17
CA LEU A 187 -2.50 -6.52 11.81
C LEU A 187 -3.21 -5.20 11.58
N THR A 188 -2.47 -4.10 11.42
CA THR A 188 -3.09 -2.79 11.18
C THR A 188 -3.80 -2.73 9.83
N ILE A 189 -3.23 -3.31 8.77
CA ILE A 189 -3.89 -3.34 7.46
C ILE A 189 -5.19 -4.16 7.52
N ARG A 190 -5.14 -5.34 8.14
CA ARG A 190 -6.32 -6.19 8.28
C ARG A 190 -7.41 -5.48 9.09
N ASP A 191 -7.01 -4.82 10.17
CA ASP A 191 -7.93 -4.08 11.02
C ASP A 191 -8.57 -2.89 10.31
N LEU A 192 -7.76 -2.11 9.60
CA LEU A 192 -8.22 -0.97 8.82
C LEU A 192 -9.29 -1.38 7.81
N LEU A 193 -9.01 -2.40 7.00
CA LEU A 193 -9.91 -2.83 5.94
C LEU A 193 -11.19 -3.45 6.48
N ASP A 194 -11.10 -4.32 7.49
CA ASP A 194 -12.29 -4.93 8.09
C ASP A 194 -13.22 -3.89 8.73
N ASN A 195 -12.65 -2.82 9.32
CA ASN A 195 -13.45 -1.71 9.80
C ASN A 195 -14.01 -0.86 8.65
N LEU A 196 -13.26 -0.56 7.59
CA LEU A 196 -13.80 0.21 6.45
C LEU A 196 -14.94 -0.54 5.73
N GLU A 197 -14.79 -1.84 5.54
CA GLU A 197 -15.72 -2.69 4.79
C GLU A 197 -16.82 -3.33 5.65
N ASN A 198 -16.84 -3.04 6.96
CA ASN A 198 -17.79 -3.62 7.92
C ASN A 198 -17.74 -5.15 8.01
N ARG A 199 -16.53 -5.72 7.95
CA ARG A 199 -16.27 -7.17 7.93
C ARG A 199 -15.55 -7.68 9.19
N VAL A 200 -15.52 -6.91 10.27
CA VAL A 200 -14.88 -7.30 11.54
C VAL A 200 -15.41 -8.65 12.05
N ASN A 201 -16.73 -8.86 11.97
CA ASN A 201 -17.39 -10.08 12.43
C ASN A 201 -17.27 -11.26 11.43
N GLU A 202 -16.72 -11.02 10.23
CA GLU A 202 -16.51 -12.02 9.18
C GLU A 202 -15.07 -12.55 9.17
N ARG A 203 -14.24 -12.16 10.16
CA ARG A 203 -12.87 -12.64 10.27
C ARG A 203 -12.86 -14.17 10.43
N PRO A 204 -12.06 -14.90 9.63
CA PRO A 204 -11.79 -16.30 9.90
C PRO A 204 -11.24 -16.51 11.31
N GLU A 205 -11.54 -17.66 11.91
CA GLU A 205 -11.17 -17.98 13.31
C GLU A 205 -9.67 -17.79 13.57
N ASN A 206 -8.81 -18.23 12.63
CA ASN A 206 -7.38 -18.05 12.75
C ASN A 206 -6.99 -16.57 12.81
N ILE A 207 -7.60 -15.70 12.00
CA ILE A 207 -7.32 -14.25 12.03
C ILE A 207 -7.83 -13.61 13.32
N ALA A 208 -9.03 -13.97 13.77
CA ALA A 208 -9.59 -13.46 15.03
C ALA A 208 -8.67 -13.77 16.23
N LYS A 209 -8.16 -15.00 16.31
CA LYS A 209 -7.20 -15.43 17.35
C LYS A 209 -5.91 -14.60 17.34
N ILE A 210 -5.38 -14.23 16.17
CA ILE A 210 -4.18 -13.37 16.09
C ILE A 210 -4.44 -12.02 16.80
N PHE A 211 -5.62 -11.41 16.63
CA PHE A 211 -5.95 -10.17 17.33
C PHE A 211 -6.06 -10.39 18.85
N GLU A 212 -6.75 -11.44 19.28
CA GLU A 212 -6.93 -11.77 20.70
C GLU A 212 -5.60 -12.07 21.42
N ASN A 213 -4.71 -12.83 20.77
CA ASN A 213 -3.43 -13.27 21.33
C ASN A 213 -2.42 -12.14 21.47
N HIS A 214 -2.41 -11.17 20.54
CA HIS A 214 -1.36 -10.15 20.48
C HIS A 214 -1.82 -8.76 20.93
N ASP A 215 -3.13 -8.53 21.07
CA ASP A 215 -3.68 -7.30 21.61
C ASP A 215 -4.86 -7.58 22.56
N PRO A 216 -4.58 -7.89 23.84
CA PRO A 216 -5.62 -8.17 24.85
C PRO A 216 -6.59 -7.00 25.10
N THR A 217 -6.22 -5.79 24.66
CA THR A 217 -7.02 -4.57 24.79
C THR A 217 -7.68 -4.17 23.48
N TYR A 218 -7.66 -5.06 22.48
CA TYR A 218 -8.22 -4.80 21.18
C TYR A 218 -9.72 -4.53 21.29
N GLN A 219 -10.15 -3.45 20.64
CA GLN A 219 -11.55 -3.14 20.42
C GLN A 219 -11.72 -2.74 18.96
N PRO A 220 -12.75 -3.24 18.27
CA PRO A 220 -13.01 -2.82 16.90
C PRO A 220 -13.38 -1.34 16.85
N GLY A 221 -13.05 -0.71 15.72
CA GLY A 221 -13.37 0.70 15.45
C GLY A 221 -14.85 0.93 15.19
N ARG A 222 -15.64 -0.10 14.92
CA ARG A 222 -17.08 0.02 14.76
C ARG A 222 -17.83 -0.16 16.08
N ALA A 223 -18.71 0.78 16.38
CA ALA A 223 -19.70 0.66 17.44
C ALA A 223 -20.88 -0.23 17.00
N PRO A 224 -21.69 -0.75 17.94
CA PRO A 224 -22.85 -1.61 17.62
C PRO A 224 -23.90 -0.96 16.73
N ASP A 225 -23.96 0.38 16.69
CA ASP A 225 -24.83 1.17 15.81
C ASP A 225 -24.30 1.31 14.37
N GLY A 226 -23.13 0.73 14.08
CA GLY A 226 -22.46 0.79 12.79
C GLY A 226 -21.54 2.00 12.60
N THR A 227 -21.46 2.93 13.57
CA THR A 227 -20.60 4.11 13.49
C THR A 227 -19.12 3.69 13.51
N LEU A 228 -18.33 4.21 12.57
CA LEU A 228 -16.90 3.94 12.47
C LEU A 228 -16.09 5.03 13.19
N ASP A 229 -15.41 4.65 14.27
CA ASP A 229 -14.37 5.44 14.93
C ASP A 229 -12.98 4.97 14.50
N MET A 230 -12.41 5.72 13.55
CA MET A 230 -11.08 5.47 13.03
C MET A 230 -9.98 5.57 14.10
N ARG A 231 -10.20 6.28 15.23
CA ARG A 231 -9.17 6.47 16.28
C ARG A 231 -8.83 5.19 17.02
N LYS A 232 -9.73 4.20 17.01
CA LYS A 232 -9.53 2.90 17.67
C LYS A 232 -8.61 1.96 16.88
N ILE A 233 -8.37 2.23 15.59
CA ILE A 233 -7.53 1.40 14.75
C ILE A 233 -6.06 1.68 15.08
N LYS A 234 -5.44 0.81 15.89
CA LYS A 234 -4.07 1.00 16.36
C LYS A 234 -3.04 0.92 15.24
N GLY A 235 -1.99 1.74 15.34
CA GLY A 235 -0.90 1.84 14.36
C GLY A 235 -1.25 2.64 13.11
N LEU A 236 -2.37 3.36 13.10
CA LEU A 236 -2.84 4.14 11.95
C LEU A 236 -2.45 5.62 12.08
N VAL A 237 -2.00 6.22 10.98
CA VAL A 237 -1.95 7.67 10.80
C VAL A 237 -2.80 8.06 9.60
N TRP A 238 -3.64 9.08 9.75
CA TRP A 238 -4.66 9.42 8.77
C TRP A 238 -5.07 10.89 8.89
N ARG A 239 -5.99 11.34 8.03
CA ARG A 239 -6.52 12.71 8.06
C ARG A 239 -7.98 12.76 8.49
N GLU A 240 -8.28 13.61 9.46
CA GLU A 240 -9.65 13.97 9.82
C GLU A 240 -9.84 15.47 9.62
N LYS A 241 -10.73 15.86 8.71
CA LYS A 241 -11.06 17.29 8.44
C LYS A 241 -9.81 18.16 8.17
N GLY A 242 -8.79 17.59 7.54
CA GLY A 242 -7.52 18.27 7.21
C GLY A 242 -6.41 18.08 8.25
N GLU A 243 -6.74 17.68 9.48
CA GLU A 243 -5.76 17.44 10.53
C GLU A 243 -5.19 16.02 10.47
N ILE A 244 -3.88 15.89 10.70
CA ILE A 244 -3.22 14.59 10.73
C ILE A 244 -3.35 14.00 12.14
N ILE A 245 -4.01 12.84 12.23
CA ILE A 245 -4.25 12.11 13.46
C ILE A 245 -3.34 10.88 13.49
N ILE A 246 -2.58 10.73 14.58
CA ILE A 246 -1.81 9.52 14.88
C ILE A 246 -2.54 8.77 15.98
N ASN A 247 -2.97 7.55 15.68
CA ASN A 247 -3.60 6.69 16.65
C ASN A 247 -2.57 6.01 17.57
N MET A 248 -3.06 5.39 18.64
CA MET A 248 -2.23 4.59 19.54
C MET A 248 -1.41 3.55 18.76
N PRO A 249 -0.13 3.32 19.11
CA PRO A 249 0.69 2.32 18.45
C PRO A 249 0.09 0.92 18.62
N ARG A 250 0.23 0.08 17.58
CA ARG A 250 -0.18 -1.33 17.66
C ARG A 250 0.93 -2.14 18.34
N PRO A 251 0.59 -3.01 19.31
CA PRO A 251 1.54 -3.99 19.83
C PRO A 251 2.12 -4.86 18.72
N PHE A 252 3.36 -5.30 18.92
CA PHE A 252 3.97 -6.29 18.05
C PHE A 252 3.23 -7.63 18.10
N VAL A 253 3.19 -8.34 16.97
CA VAL A 253 2.74 -9.73 16.93
C VAL A 253 3.66 -10.55 17.84
N SER A 254 3.20 -11.01 19.00
CA SER A 254 4.08 -11.59 20.02
C SER A 254 4.61 -12.98 19.64
N ASP A 255 3.80 -13.79 18.96
CA ASP A 255 4.19 -15.08 18.39
C ASP A 255 4.10 -15.05 16.86
N LEU A 256 5.23 -15.21 16.18
CA LEU A 256 5.28 -15.23 14.71
C LEU A 256 4.67 -16.51 14.11
N ASN A 257 4.43 -17.53 14.92
CA ASN A 257 3.81 -18.78 14.49
C ASN A 257 2.33 -18.63 14.13
N ASP A 258 1.68 -17.60 14.69
CA ASP A 258 0.28 -17.30 14.43
C ASP A 258 0.07 -16.65 13.04
N LEU A 259 1.15 -16.18 12.40
CA LEU A 259 1.07 -15.61 11.06
C LEU A 259 0.96 -16.71 9.99
N PRO A 260 0.09 -16.52 8.96
CA PRO A 260 -0.02 -17.47 7.87
C PRO A 260 1.26 -17.51 7.03
N ILE A 261 1.51 -18.63 6.34
CA ILE A 261 2.60 -18.72 5.37
C ILE A 261 2.37 -17.68 4.26
N PRO A 262 3.38 -16.87 3.89
CA PRO A 262 3.26 -15.92 2.79
C PRO A 262 2.84 -16.60 1.49
N LEU A 263 1.97 -15.94 0.71
CA LEU A 263 1.53 -16.42 -0.61
C LEU A 263 2.63 -16.17 -1.67
N HIS A 264 3.72 -16.95 -1.59
CA HIS A 264 4.89 -16.83 -2.47
C HIS A 264 4.56 -17.01 -3.95
N GLU A 265 3.53 -17.78 -4.27
CA GLU A 265 3.01 -18.00 -5.62
C GLU A 265 2.47 -16.73 -6.29
N LEU A 266 2.15 -15.68 -5.52
CA LEU A 266 1.72 -14.40 -6.07
C LEU A 266 2.89 -13.50 -6.50
N LEU A 267 4.13 -13.92 -6.20
CA LEU A 267 5.33 -13.17 -6.54
C LEU A 267 5.91 -13.61 -7.88
N PRO A 268 6.56 -12.71 -8.64
CA PRO A 268 7.29 -13.07 -9.86
C PRO A 268 8.63 -13.76 -9.53
N LEU A 269 8.56 -14.99 -9.01
CA LEU A 269 9.69 -15.73 -8.43
C LEU A 269 10.88 -15.91 -9.41
N ASP A 270 10.61 -16.01 -10.71
CA ASP A 270 11.61 -16.15 -11.77
C ASP A 270 12.42 -14.86 -12.01
N LYS A 271 11.92 -13.70 -11.56
CA LYS A 271 12.61 -12.40 -11.70
C LYS A 271 13.61 -12.14 -10.57
N TYR A 272 13.45 -12.80 -9.43
CA TYR A 272 14.31 -12.60 -8.28
C TYR A 272 15.66 -13.26 -8.47
N ARG A 273 16.72 -12.49 -8.22
CA ARG A 273 18.09 -12.96 -8.40
C ARG A 273 19.05 -12.34 -7.39
N MET A 274 20.01 -13.16 -7.00
CA MET A 274 21.10 -12.79 -6.10
C MET A 274 22.40 -13.31 -6.71
N PRO A 275 23.47 -12.49 -6.83
CA PRO A 275 24.70 -12.90 -7.51
C PRO A 275 25.32 -14.22 -7.03
N MET A 276 25.11 -14.56 -5.76
CA MET A 276 25.65 -15.79 -5.13
C MET A 276 24.77 -17.03 -5.34
N MET A 277 23.60 -16.88 -5.98
CA MET A 277 22.62 -17.96 -6.19
C MET A 277 22.47 -18.24 -7.69
N LYS A 278 22.55 -19.51 -8.09
CA LYS A 278 22.52 -19.92 -9.50
C LYS A 278 21.11 -20.00 -10.11
N GLY A 279 20.07 -19.67 -9.35
CA GLY A 279 18.68 -19.77 -9.78
C GLY A 279 17.79 -18.77 -9.05
N PRO A 280 16.46 -18.83 -9.30
CA PRO A 280 15.50 -18.01 -8.59
C PRO A 280 15.58 -18.30 -7.09
N PHE A 281 15.34 -17.26 -6.29
CA PHE A 281 15.38 -17.34 -4.84
C PHE A 281 14.27 -16.52 -4.22
N THR A 282 13.92 -16.85 -2.97
CA THR A 282 13.02 -16.02 -2.16
C THR A 282 13.58 -15.80 -0.75
N PHE A 283 12.92 -14.93 0.02
CA PHE A 283 13.18 -14.77 1.44
C PHE A 283 12.31 -15.71 2.28
N ILE A 284 12.85 -16.13 3.42
CA ILE A 284 12.07 -16.60 4.56
C ILE A 284 12.40 -15.68 5.73
N VAL A 285 11.40 -15.31 6.54
CA VAL A 285 11.61 -14.51 7.75
C VAL A 285 11.56 -15.43 8.97
N PRO A 286 12.70 -15.94 9.47
CA PRO A 286 12.72 -16.85 10.62
C PRO A 286 12.59 -16.11 11.96
N SER A 287 12.82 -14.80 11.97
CA SER A 287 12.69 -13.94 13.14
C SER A 287 12.46 -12.48 12.75
N ARG A 288 11.85 -11.71 13.66
CA ARG A 288 11.71 -10.26 13.55
C ARG A 288 12.35 -9.58 14.76
N GLY A 289 13.16 -8.54 14.51
CA GLY A 289 13.85 -7.79 15.54
C GLY A 289 15.26 -8.28 15.85
N CYS A 290 15.97 -7.51 16.68
CA CYS A 290 17.34 -7.77 17.10
C CYS A 290 17.56 -7.16 18.48
N THR A 291 18.21 -7.91 19.37
CA THR A 291 18.57 -7.44 20.72
C THR A 291 19.82 -6.56 20.73
N ALA A 292 20.47 -6.36 19.58
CA ALA A 292 21.67 -5.54 19.47
C ALA A 292 21.35 -4.04 19.62
N GLY A 293 22.24 -3.31 20.28
CA GLY A 293 22.13 -1.87 20.54
C GLY A 293 22.85 -0.97 19.52
N CYS A 294 22.90 -1.34 18.23
CA CYS A 294 23.66 -0.57 17.24
C CYS A 294 23.06 0.83 17.02
N THR A 295 23.81 1.86 17.37
CA THR A 295 23.38 3.28 17.34
C THR A 295 23.04 3.80 15.94
N TYR A 296 23.60 3.20 14.90
CA TYR A 296 23.40 3.59 13.49
C TYR A 296 22.29 2.78 12.79
N CYS A 297 21.67 1.82 13.46
CA CYS A 297 20.79 0.85 12.82
C CYS A 297 19.31 1.21 13.02
N ILE A 298 18.49 1.26 11.95
CA ILE A 298 17.05 1.57 12.07
C ILE A 298 16.25 0.54 12.90
N LYS A 299 16.83 -0.61 13.25
CA LYS A 299 16.07 -1.73 13.84
C LYS A 299 15.51 -1.47 15.22
N HIS A 300 16.15 -0.63 16.02
CA HIS A 300 15.58 -0.21 17.30
C HIS A 300 14.33 0.69 17.10
N VAL A 301 14.21 1.39 15.96
CA VAL A 301 12.99 2.15 15.63
C VAL A 301 11.86 1.21 15.21
N SER A 302 12.17 0.16 14.43
CA SER A 302 11.15 -0.77 13.92
C SER A 302 10.72 -1.83 14.94
N TYR A 303 11.64 -2.35 15.75
CA TYR A 303 11.45 -3.52 16.60
C TYR A 303 11.92 -3.34 18.04
N GLN A 304 12.33 -2.13 18.41
CA GLN A 304 12.94 -1.86 19.72
C GLN A 304 14.13 -2.83 19.95
N TYR A 305 14.36 -3.22 21.20
CA TYR A 305 15.39 -4.20 21.57
C TYR A 305 14.81 -5.59 21.78
N SER A 306 13.80 -5.95 20.98
CA SER A 306 13.11 -7.24 21.07
C SER A 306 13.48 -8.17 19.92
N VAL A 307 13.34 -9.47 20.15
CA VAL A 307 13.42 -10.48 19.10
C VAL A 307 12.28 -11.46 19.27
N ARG A 308 11.63 -11.81 18.16
CA ARG A 308 10.58 -12.81 18.11
C ARG A 308 10.93 -13.83 17.06
N LEU A 309 10.78 -15.10 17.40
CA LEU A 309 11.24 -16.23 16.60
C LEU A 309 10.04 -16.98 16.03
N ARG A 310 10.22 -17.56 14.86
CA ARG A 310 9.28 -18.50 14.26
C ARG A 310 9.77 -19.93 14.50
N SER A 311 8.88 -20.88 14.74
CA SER A 311 9.26 -22.25 15.02
C SER A 311 9.99 -22.90 13.83
N PRO A 312 11.02 -23.73 14.08
CA PRO A 312 11.69 -24.50 13.03
C PRO A 312 10.73 -25.34 12.19
N GLU A 313 9.66 -25.88 12.81
CA GLU A 313 8.61 -26.62 12.13
C GLU A 313 7.88 -25.78 11.07
N LEU A 314 7.45 -24.56 11.41
CA LEU A 314 6.77 -23.69 10.45
C LEU A 314 7.71 -23.15 9.37
N ILE A 315 9.00 -22.99 9.69
CA ILE A 315 10.02 -22.67 8.69
C ILE A 315 10.18 -23.84 7.71
N MET A 316 10.25 -25.08 8.19
CA MET A 316 10.31 -26.27 7.33
C MET A 316 9.07 -26.42 6.45
N LYS A 317 7.88 -26.16 7.00
CA LYS A 317 6.62 -26.17 6.23
C LYS A 317 6.66 -25.17 5.07
N GLU A 318 7.18 -23.97 5.29
CA GLU A 318 7.35 -22.98 4.22
C GLU A 318 8.44 -23.40 3.23
N LEU A 319 9.58 -23.94 3.69
CA LEU A 319 10.63 -24.45 2.80
C LEU A 319 10.10 -25.52 1.83
N TRP A 320 9.30 -26.47 2.32
CA TRP A 320 8.67 -27.48 1.46
C TRP A 320 7.71 -26.87 0.45
N LYS A 321 6.89 -25.90 0.87
CA LYS A 321 6.02 -25.15 -0.04
C LYS A 321 6.82 -24.45 -1.14
N LEU A 322 7.94 -23.83 -0.81
CA LEU A 322 8.82 -23.20 -1.78
C LEU A 322 9.46 -24.21 -2.74
N LYS A 323 9.80 -25.40 -2.24
CA LYS A 323 10.32 -26.49 -3.06
C LYS A 323 9.28 -27.01 -4.06
N GLU A 324 8.00 -27.10 -3.66
CA GLU A 324 6.89 -27.38 -4.57
C GLU A 324 6.74 -26.32 -5.67
N LEU A 325 7.04 -25.06 -5.36
CA LEU A 325 7.08 -23.96 -6.32
C LEU A 325 8.36 -23.95 -7.18
N GLY A 326 9.23 -24.95 -7.05
CA GLY A 326 10.45 -25.11 -7.86
C GLY A 326 11.67 -24.34 -7.36
N LEU A 327 11.61 -23.74 -6.16
CA LEU A 327 12.74 -23.00 -5.60
C LEU A 327 13.72 -23.95 -4.89
N ASN A 328 15.00 -23.74 -5.16
CA ASN A 328 16.10 -24.47 -4.51
C ASN A 328 17.01 -23.55 -3.68
N TYR A 329 16.79 -22.24 -3.75
CA TYR A 329 17.59 -21.23 -3.07
C TYR A 329 16.70 -20.33 -2.21
N VAL A 330 17.06 -20.14 -0.95
CA VAL A 330 16.39 -19.21 -0.05
C VAL A 330 17.40 -18.36 0.71
N HIS A 331 16.98 -17.17 1.12
CA HIS A 331 17.74 -16.37 2.07
C HIS A 331 16.93 -16.22 3.35
N MET A 332 17.48 -16.74 4.45
CA MET A 332 17.01 -16.57 5.82
C MET A 332 17.15 -15.10 6.21
N TYR A 333 16.09 -14.36 5.94
CA TYR A 333 16.02 -12.92 6.06
C TYR A 333 15.64 -12.53 7.49
N ALA A 334 16.68 -12.41 8.31
CA ALA A 334 16.59 -11.94 9.69
C ALA A 334 17.49 -10.72 9.92
N ASP A 335 17.21 -9.99 10.99
CA ASP A 335 18.11 -8.92 11.46
C ASP A 335 19.35 -9.48 12.16
N LEU A 336 19.19 -10.61 12.85
CA LEU A 336 20.28 -11.45 13.35
C LEU A 336 19.81 -12.90 13.31
N PHE A 337 20.26 -13.69 12.33
CA PHE A 337 19.80 -15.08 12.18
C PHE A 337 20.25 -15.96 13.34
N THR A 338 21.49 -15.83 13.81
CA THR A 338 22.04 -16.67 14.90
C THR A 338 21.72 -16.12 16.29
N VAL A 339 20.66 -15.34 16.44
CA VAL A 339 20.23 -14.80 17.73
C VAL A 339 19.79 -15.90 18.69
N SER A 340 19.22 -16.99 18.18
CA SER A 340 18.88 -18.19 18.94
C SER A 340 19.63 -19.39 18.38
N ARG A 341 20.55 -19.92 19.18
CA ARG A 341 21.30 -21.13 18.82
C ARG A 341 20.37 -22.32 18.64
N ASP A 342 19.41 -22.48 19.54
CA ASP A 342 18.54 -23.66 19.60
C ASP A 342 17.64 -23.73 18.37
N GLN A 343 17.02 -22.61 17.99
CA GLN A 343 16.20 -22.51 16.78
C GLN A 343 17.01 -22.90 15.53
N VAL A 344 18.23 -22.38 15.39
CA VAL A 344 19.08 -22.65 14.22
C VAL A 344 19.53 -24.11 14.17
N MET A 345 19.93 -24.69 15.32
CA MET A 345 20.34 -26.09 15.36
C MET A 345 19.18 -27.04 15.06
N GLU A 346 18.01 -26.78 15.64
CA GLU A 346 16.83 -27.58 15.36
C GLU A 346 16.41 -27.48 13.89
N LEU A 347 16.41 -26.27 13.31
CA LEU A 347 16.12 -26.07 11.89
C LEU A 347 17.10 -26.83 11.00
N CYS A 348 18.41 -26.71 11.26
CA CYS A 348 19.44 -27.44 10.51
C CYS A 348 19.26 -28.96 10.62
N GLN A 349 18.96 -29.46 11.83
CA GLN A 349 18.72 -30.89 12.06
C GLN A 349 17.51 -31.37 11.25
N ARG A 350 16.39 -30.65 11.29
CA ARG A 350 15.19 -30.97 10.49
C ARG A 350 15.47 -30.94 8.99
N MET A 351 16.22 -29.95 8.50
CA MET A 351 16.61 -29.88 7.08
C MET A 351 17.41 -31.12 6.63
N ILE A 352 18.28 -31.64 7.50
CA ILE A 352 19.07 -32.86 7.26
C ILE A 352 18.17 -34.10 7.29
N ASP A 353 17.36 -34.24 8.35
CA ASP A 353 16.51 -35.41 8.58
C ASP A 353 15.45 -35.56 7.48
N GLU A 354 14.83 -34.45 7.09
CA GLU A 354 13.81 -34.40 6.03
C GLU A 354 14.42 -34.39 4.62
N LYS A 355 15.75 -34.32 4.49
CA LYS A 355 16.48 -34.33 3.20
C LYS A 355 15.94 -33.31 2.20
N ILE A 356 15.66 -32.10 2.69
CA ILE A 356 15.03 -31.06 1.89
C ILE A 356 15.94 -30.56 0.76
N ASN A 357 17.26 -30.78 0.83
CA ASN A 357 18.21 -30.49 -0.25
C ASN A 357 18.07 -29.06 -0.84
N MET A 358 17.80 -28.06 0.01
CA MET A 358 17.73 -26.66 -0.38
C MET A 358 19.01 -25.92 0.03
N HIS A 359 19.46 -25.02 -0.83
CA HIS A 359 20.54 -24.10 -0.52
C HIS A 359 20.01 -22.86 0.17
N TRP A 360 20.69 -22.42 1.22
CA TRP A 360 20.30 -21.21 1.93
C TRP A 360 21.48 -20.34 2.31
N MET A 361 21.20 -19.06 2.51
CA MET A 361 22.12 -18.11 3.10
C MET A 361 21.42 -17.29 4.18
N SER A 362 22.18 -16.62 5.04
CA SER A 362 21.65 -15.79 6.11
C SER A 362 22.57 -14.59 6.36
N ASN A 363 22.01 -13.53 6.94
CA ASN A 363 22.83 -12.48 7.55
C ASN A 363 23.06 -12.82 9.03
N SER A 364 24.31 -12.71 9.47
CA SER A 364 24.64 -12.80 10.89
C SER A 364 25.77 -11.83 11.27
N ARG A 365 26.04 -11.70 12.57
CA ARG A 365 27.10 -10.86 13.13
C ARG A 365 28.45 -11.57 13.15
#